data_AF-A0A9X3N3J6-F1
#
_entry.id   AF-A0A9X3N3J6-F1
#
_cell.length_a   1.000
_cell.length_b   1.000
_cell.length_c   1.000
_cell.angle_alpha   90.00
_cell.angle_beta   90.00
_cell.angle_gamma   90.00
#
_symmetry.space_group_name_H-M   'P 1'
#
loop_
_entity.id
_entity.type
_entity.pdbx_description
1 polymer ?
#
loop_
_entity_poly.entity_id
_entity_poly.type
_entity_poly.pdbx_seq_one_letter_code
_entity_poly.pdbx_strand_id
1 'polypeptide(L)' 'MEAAVRAALATDLPATARPVTDDAERRAVIRAIIDELDGDRDYDEWVAGAPLAEITFV' A
#
# COMPACT_ATOMS: atom_id res chain seq x y z
N MET A 1 -1.53 -32.17 1.83
CA MET A 1 -0.67 -30.99 1.71
C MET A 1 -1.10 -30.05 2.81
N GLU A 2 -0.35 -30.06 3.91
CA GLU A 2 -0.69 -29.34 5.14
C GLU A 2 -0.47 -27.85 4.90
N ALA A 3 -1.53 -27.05 4.97
CA ALA A 3 -1.42 -25.61 4.85
C ALA A 3 -0.65 -25.09 6.06
N ALA A 4 0.55 -24.56 5.84
CA ALA A 4 1.32 -23.90 6.88
C ALA A 4 0.51 -22.72 7.42
N VAL A 5 -0.06 -22.89 8.61
CA VAL A 5 -0.70 -21.82 9.37
C VAL A 5 0.40 -20.81 9.71
N ARG A 6 0.38 -19.63 9.08
CA ARG A 6 1.19 -18.50 9.51
C ARG A 6 0.66 -18.07 10.88
N ALA A 7 1.36 -18.44 11.95
CA ALA A 7 1.06 -17.93 13.28
C ALA A 7 1.26 -16.40 13.26
N ALA A 8 0.17 -15.65 13.29
CA ALA A 8 0.23 -14.19 13.35
C ALA A 8 0.78 -13.79 14.73
N LEU A 9 1.95 -13.15 14.74
CA LEU A 9 2.46 -12.48 15.92
C LEU A 9 1.68 -11.18 16.08
N ALA A 10 0.72 -11.16 17.01
CA ALA A 10 0.02 -9.94 17.41
C ALA A 10 0.97 -9.09 18.27
N THR A 11 1.81 -8.30 17.59
CA THR A 11 2.76 -7.37 18.21
C THR A 11 2.70 -6.06 17.45
N ASP A 12 2.62 -4.96 18.19
CA ASP A 12 2.72 -3.63 17.62
C ASP A 12 4.13 -3.44 17.05
N LEU A 13 4.22 -3.08 15.76
CA LEU A 13 5.47 -2.75 15.11
C LEU A 13 5.65 -1.23 15.14
N PRO A 14 6.68 -0.71 15.84
CA PRO A 14 6.94 0.71 15.83
C PRO A 14 7.33 1.16 14.42
N ALA A 15 6.79 2.30 13.99
CA ALA A 15 6.97 2.82 12.64
C ALA A 15 6.87 4.35 12.60
N THR A 16 7.42 4.93 11.54
CA THR A 16 7.24 6.33 11.16
C THR A 16 6.41 6.42 9.89
N ALA A 17 5.64 7.50 9.75
CA ALA A 17 4.79 7.75 8.59
C ALA A 17 5.14 9.10 7.96
N ARG A 18 5.29 9.12 6.63
CA ARG A 18 5.44 10.36 5.86
C ARG A 18 4.30 10.45 4.83
N PRO A 19 3.60 11.59 4.71
CA PRO A 19 2.62 11.77 3.65
C PRO A 19 3.32 11.83 2.28
N VAL A 20 2.74 11.16 1.29
CA VAL A 20 3.17 11.26 -0.11
C VAL A 20 2.40 12.39 -0.77
N THR A 21 3.03 13.56 -0.84
CA THR A 21 2.42 14.78 -1.42
C THR A 21 2.87 15.03 -2.86
N ASP A 22 3.98 14.44 -3.29
CA ASP A 22 4.44 14.54 -4.66
C ASP A 22 3.52 13.76 -5.61
N ASP A 23 3.16 14.42 -6.70
CA ASP A 23 2.15 13.93 -7.64
C ASP A 23 2.72 12.82 -8.54
N ALA A 24 4.02 12.87 -8.86
CA ALA A 24 4.67 11.82 -9.63
C ALA A 24 4.89 10.57 -8.77
N GLU A 25 5.34 10.74 -7.52
CA GLU A 25 5.48 9.67 -6.53
C GLU A 25 4.13 8.97 -6.30
N ARG A 26 3.06 9.73 -6.04
CA ARG A 26 1.72 9.18 -5.83
C ARG A 26 1.25 8.36 -7.03
N ARG A 27 1.44 8.87 -8.24
CA ARG A 27 1.05 8.18 -9.48
C ARG A 27 1.82 6.87 -9.70
N ALA A 28 3.11 6.86 -9.41
CA ALA A 28 3.95 5.67 -9.53
C ALA A 28 3.52 4.58 -8.54
N VAL A 29 3.26 4.96 -7.27
CA VAL A 29 2.82 4.03 -6.23
C VAL A 29 1.43 3.46 -6.53
N ILE A 30 0.47 4.30 -6.93
CA ILE A 30 -0.88 3.83 -7.26
C ILE A 30 -0.86 2.87 -8.45
N ARG A 31 -0.01 3.13 -9.45
CA ARG A 31 0.13 2.22 -10.59
C ARG A 31 0.63 0.85 -10.14
N ALA A 32 1.70 0.82 -9.34
CA ALA A 32 2.23 -0.43 -8.80
C ALA A 32 1.21 -1.19 -7.93
N ILE A 33 0.39 -0.49 -7.16
CA ILE A 33 -0.69 -1.10 -6.36
C ILE A 33 -1.75 -1.73 -7.26
N ILE A 34 -2.23 -0.99 -8.27
CA ILE A 34 -3.28 -1.48 -9.17
C ILE A 34 -2.79 -2.67 -10.00
N ASP A 35 -1.54 -2.65 -10.48
CA ASP A 35 -0.95 -3.73 -11.28
C ASP A 35 -0.90 -5.07 -10.49
N GLU A 36 -0.82 -5.02 -9.16
CA GLU A 36 -0.77 -6.21 -8.28
C GLU A 36 -2.15 -6.63 -7.73
N LEU A 37 -3.19 -5.80 -7.87
CA LEU A 37 -4.52 -6.10 -7.38
C LEU A 37 -5.39 -6.70 -8.50
N ASP A 38 -6.00 -7.85 -8.23
CA ASP A 38 -7.01 -8.41 -9.13
C ASP A 38 -8.24 -7.49 -9.24
N GLY A 39 -8.76 -7.33 -10.46
CA GLY A 39 -10.02 -6.63 -10.76
C GLY A 39 -9.85 -5.37 -11.61
N ASP A 40 -10.95 -4.89 -12.18
CA ASP A 40 -10.97 -3.64 -12.94
C ASP A 40 -10.99 -2.45 -11.97
N ARG A 41 -10.03 -1.53 -12.13
CA ARG A 41 -9.81 -0.37 -11.25
C ARG A 41 -9.53 0.84 -12.13
N ASP A 42 -10.28 1.92 -11.92
CA ASP A 42 -10.01 3.18 -12.58
C ASP A 42 -8.79 3.86 -11.93
N TYR A 43 -7.68 3.91 -12.67
CA TYR A 43 -6.43 4.52 -12.22
C TYR A 43 -6.60 6.00 -11.86
N ASP A 44 -7.34 6.76 -12.67
CA ASP A 44 -7.49 8.20 -12.49
C ASP A 44 -8.38 8.51 -11.28
N GLU A 45 -9.41 7.70 -11.05
CA GLU A 45 -10.23 7.77 -9.84
C GLU A 45 -9.37 7.57 -8.57
N TRP A 46 -8.48 6.57 -8.59
CA TRP A 46 -7.60 6.28 -7.47
C TRP A 46 -6.59 7.41 -7.22
N VAL A 47 -5.99 7.96 -8.27
CA VAL A 47 -5.04 9.08 -8.15
C VAL A 47 -5.69 10.33 -7.55
N ALA A 48 -6.97 10.56 -7.84
CA ALA A 48 -7.74 11.69 -7.34
C ALA A 48 -8.23 11.50 -5.88
N GLY A 49 -8.56 10.27 -5.49
CA GLY A 49 -9.24 9.98 -4.22
C GLY A 49 -8.36 9.38 -3.11
N ALA A 50 -7.17 8.86 -3.42
CA ALA A 50 -6.35 8.10 -2.47
C ALA A 50 -5.19 8.91 -1.88
N PRO A 51 -5.34 9.51 -0.67
CA PRO A 51 -4.19 10.01 0.07
C PRO A 51 -3.28 8.84 0.45
N LEU A 52 -1.97 9.01 0.27
CA LEU A 52 -0.97 7.98 0.56
C LEU A 52 -0.01 8.42 1.66
N ALA A 53 0.44 7.45 2.45
CA ALA A 53 1.54 7.61 3.39
C ALA A 53 2.53 6.46 3.24
N GLU A 54 3.81 6.79 3.23
CA GLU A 54 4.91 5.83 3.31
C GLU A 54 5.12 5.46 4.77
N ILE A 55 5.18 4.17 5.07
CA ILE A 55 5.41 3.64 6.41
C ILE A 55 6.80 3.00 6.46
N THR A 56 7.63 3.45 7.39
CA THR A 56 8.95 2.86 7.67
C THR A 56 8.96 2.27 9.07
N PHE A 57 9.11 0.96 9.18
CA PHE A 57 9.28 0.26 10.47
C PHE A 57 10.69 0.49 11.04
N VAL A 58 10.81 0.56 12.36
CA VAL A 58 12.10 0.72 13.08
C VAL A 58 12.66 -0.60 13.59
#